data_AF-D8J9X1-F1
#
_entry.id   AF-D8J9X1-F1
#
_cell.length_a   1.000
_cell.length_b   1.000
_cell.length_c   1.000
_cell.angle_alpha   90.00
_cell.angle_beta   90.00
_cell.angle_gamma   90.00
#
_symmetry.space_group_name_H-M   'P 1'
#
loop_
_entity.id
_entity.type
_entity.pdbx_description
1 polymer ?
#
loop_
_entity_poly.entity_id
_entity_poly.type
_entity_poly.pdbx_seq_one_letter_code
_entity_poly.pdbx_strand_id
1 'polypeptide(L)' 'MGYTATCNKCDDKCTPAPGLLGQFSPQFFRTTEIGGRLAEMGYSESTTITLCGECTYELLMG' A
#
# COMPACT_ATOMS: atom_id res chain seq x y z
N MET A 1 22.90 -0.11 -4.88
CA MET A 1 22.02 -1.28 -4.70
C MET A 1 20.60 -0.73 -4.59
N GLY A 2 19.81 -0.82 -5.67
CA GLY A 2 18.44 -0.31 -5.69
C GLY A 2 17.48 -1.45 -5.36
N TYR A 3 16.77 -1.35 -4.23
CA TYR A 3 15.71 -2.29 -3.90
C TYR A 3 14.52 -2.00 -4.82
N THR A 4 14.38 -2.76 -5.90
CA THR A 4 13.13 -2.78 -6.67
C THR A 4 12.06 -3.40 -5.79
N ALA A 5 11.25 -2.55 -5.17
CA ALA A 5 9.99 -2.96 -4.58
C ALA A 5 9.02 -3.27 -5.73
N THR A 6 8.39 -4.44 -5.68
CA THR A 6 7.31 -4.79 -6.60
C THR A 6 6.02 -4.29 -5.98
N CYS A 7 5.33 -3.37 -6.66
CA CYS A 7 4.06 -2.84 -6.18
C CYS A 7 2.93 -3.74 -6.71
N ASN A 8 2.15 -4.35 -5.81
CA ASN A 8 1.23 -5.46 -6.14
C ASN A 8 0.04 -5.08 -7.04
N LYS A 9 -0.30 -3.78 -7.19
CA LYS A 9 -1.50 -3.35 -7.96
C LYS A 9 -1.23 -2.37 -9.09
N CYS A 10 -0.17 -1.57 -9.02
CA CYS A 10 0.18 -0.64 -10.10
C CYS A 10 0.94 -1.33 -11.26
N ASP A 11 1.27 -2.63 -11.16
CA ASP A 11 2.14 -3.38 -12.10
C ASP A 11 3.45 -2.64 -12.44
N ASP A 12 3.85 -1.76 -11.52
CA ASP A 12 4.90 -0.77 -11.75
C ASP A 12 6.04 -0.94 -10.75
N LYS A 13 7.24 -0.61 -11.22
CA LYS A 13 8.45 -0.61 -10.41
C LYS A 13 8.46 0.66 -9.57
N CYS A 14 8.35 0.51 -8.26
CA CYS A 14 8.43 1.64 -7.34
C CYS A 14 9.91 2.12 -7.32
N THR A 15 10.23 3.12 -8.14
CA THR A 15 11.60 3.62 -8.37
C THR A 15 11.65 5.13 -8.11
N PRO A 16 12.55 5.65 -7.25
CA PRO A 16 13.62 4.97 -6.52
C PRO A 16 13.21 4.29 -5.21
N ALA A 17 12.01 4.55 -4.69
CA ALA A 17 11.47 3.98 -3.45
C ALA A 17 9.93 3.90 -3.51
N PRO A 18 9.29 3.01 -2.73
CA PRO A 18 7.83 2.99 -2.60
C PRO A 18 7.31 4.29 -1.96
N GLY A 19 6.12 4.73 -2.39
CA GLY A 19 5.41 5.89 -1.83
C GLY A 19 4.79 5.58 -0.47
N LEU A 20 4.44 4.31 -0.23
CA LEU A 20 4.02 3.79 1.07
C LEU A 20 4.69 2.44 1.32
N LEU A 21 5.41 2.34 2.43
CA LEU A 21 5.89 1.09 2.98
C LEU A 21 5.55 1.05 4.48
N GLY A 22 4.72 0.11 4.89
CA GLY A 22 4.32 0.04 6.29
C GLY A 22 3.44 -1.16 6.61
N GLN A 23 3.30 -1.43 7.91
CA GLN A 23 2.39 -2.43 8.44
C GLN A 23 1.42 -1.72 9.37
N PHE A 24 0.12 -1.91 9.16
CA PHE A 24 -0.92 -1.30 9.97
C PHE A 24 -1.47 -2.30 10.98
N SER A 25 -1.94 -1.80 12.11
CA SER A 25 -2.61 -2.65 13.10
C SER A 25 -3.90 -3.25 12.51
N PRO A 26 -4.31 -4.45 12.92
CA PRO A 26 -5.58 -5.03 12.49
C PRO A 26 -6.78 -4.11 12.77
N GLN A 27 -6.71 -3.36 13.89
CA GLN A 27 -7.76 -2.43 14.26
C GLN A 27 -7.89 -1.28 13.25
N PHE A 28 -6.77 -0.73 12.75
CA PHE A 28 -6.80 0.29 11.69
C PHE A 28 -7.50 -0.23 10.42
N PHE A 29 -7.21 -1.47 10.02
CA PHE A 29 -7.82 -2.09 8.84
C PHE A 29 -9.35 -2.19 8.94
N ARG A 30 -9.87 -2.47 10.15
CA ARG A 30 -11.30 -2.67 10.38
C ARG A 30 -12.09 -1.38 10.60
N THR A 31 -11.45 -0.31 11.05
CA THR A 31 -12.15 0.91 11.49
C THR A 31 -11.96 2.11 10.59
N THR A 32 -11.05 2.04 9.62
CA THR A 32 -10.74 3.18 8.73
C THR A 32 -11.13 2.88 7.30
N GLU A 33 -11.53 3.94 6.58
CA GLU A 33 -11.83 3.86 5.14
C GLU A 33 -10.59 3.42 4.34
N ILE A 34 -9.41 3.93 4.70
CA ILE A 34 -8.13 3.51 4.13
C ILE A 34 -7.93 2.00 4.27
N GLY A 35 -8.25 1.44 5.44
CA GLY A 35 -8.23 0.00 5.70
C GLY A 35 -9.13 -0.81 4.75
N GLY A 36 -10.35 -0.32 4.51
CA GLY A 36 -11.27 -0.91 3.53
C GLY A 36 -10.69 -0.89 2.12
N ARG A 37 -10.16 0.26 1.69
CA ARG A 37 -9.52 0.40 0.36
C ARG A 37 -8.30 -0.50 0.20
N LEU A 38 -7.49 -0.65 1.24
CA LEU A 38 -6.37 -1.60 1.26
C LEU A 38 -6.85 -3.05 1.11
N ALA A 39 -7.97 -3.42 1.75
CA ALA A 39 -8.57 -4.75 1.61
C ALA A 39 -9.12 -5.00 0.18
N GLU A 40 -9.75 -4.00 -0.44
CA GLU A 40 -10.16 -4.06 -1.86
C GLU A 40 -8.97 -4.17 -2.83
N MET A 41 -7.79 -3.72 -2.41
CA MET A 41 -6.53 -3.94 -3.12
C MET A 41 -5.90 -5.32 -2.87
N GLY A 42 -6.52 -6.16 -2.05
CA GLY A 42 -6.06 -7.52 -1.75
C GLY A 42 -5.07 -7.62 -0.58
N TYR A 43 -4.85 -6.52 0.15
CA TYR A 43 -4.05 -6.57 1.38
C TYR A 43 -4.87 -7.10 2.55
N SER A 44 -4.23 -7.94 3.37
CA SER A 44 -4.82 -8.46 4.60
C SER A 44 -4.28 -7.76 5.84
N GLU A 45 -5.02 -7.93 6.94
CA GLU A 45 -4.60 -7.51 8.26
C GLU A 45 -3.19 -8.04 8.56
N SER A 46 -2.33 -7.20 9.14
CA SER A 46 -0.95 -7.55 9.50
C SER A 46 -0.02 -7.86 8.31
N THR A 47 -0.41 -7.62 7.08
CA THR A 47 0.50 -7.72 5.93
C THR A 47 1.30 -6.44 5.74
N THR A 48 2.57 -6.59 5.37
CA THR A 48 3.41 -5.46 4.95
C THR A 48 2.89 -4.90 3.63
N ILE A 49 2.52 -3.63 3.65
CA ILE A 49 1.98 -2.91 2.51
C ILE A 49 3.11 -2.19 1.80
N THR A 50 3.16 -2.32 0.48
CA THR A 50 4.11 -1.65 -0.39
C THR A 50 3.37 -1.09 -1.60
N LEU A 51 3.27 0.24 -1.71
CA LEU A 51 2.59 0.96 -2.80
C LEU A 51 3.52 1.96 -3.50
N CYS A 52 3.27 2.18 -4.79
CA CYS A 52 3.92 3.19 -5.62
C CYS A 52 3.33 4.57 -5.31
N GLY A 53 4.03 5.64 -5.68
CA GLY A 53 3.57 7.02 -5.47
C GLY A 53 2.15 7.28 -5.96
N GLU A 54 1.79 6.80 -7.16
CA GLU A 54 0.44 6.95 -7.71
C GLU A 54 -0.60 6.16 -6.91
N CYS A 55 -0.36 4.86 -6.67
CA CYS A 55 -1.21 4.02 -5.81
C CYS A 55 -1.37 4.61 -4.38
N THR A 56 -0.33 5.22 -3.82
CA THR A 56 -0.37 5.92 -2.52
C THR A 56 -1.21 7.19 -2.60
N TYR A 57 -1.05 7.97 -3.67
CA TYR A 57 -1.82 9.18 -3.89
C TYR A 57 -3.31 8.87 -4.02
N GLU A 58 -3.69 7.89 -4.85
CA GLU A 58 -5.08 7.45 -4.95
C GLU A 58 -5.61 7.01 -3.58
N LEU A 59 -4.85 6.20 -2.83
CA LEU A 59 -5.24 5.74 -1.50
C LEU A 59 -5.50 6.89 -0.51
N LEU A 60 -4.69 7.94 -0.56
CA LEU A 60 -4.75 9.05 0.41
C LEU A 60 -5.70 10.17 -0.01
N MET A 61 -5.88 10.40 -1.32
CA MET A 61 -6.64 11.54 -1.82
C MET A 61 -8.05 11.20 -2.30
N GLY A 62 -8.36 9.93 -2.60
CA GLY A 62 -9.73 9.48 -2.88
C GLY A 62 -10.27 10.01 -4.20
#